data_AF-A0A9W6PRF8-F1
#
_entry.id   AF-A0A9W6PRF8-F1
#
_cell.length_a   1.000
_cell.length_b   1.000
_cell.length_c   1.000
_cell.angle_alpha   90.00
_cell.angle_beta   90.00
_cell.angle_gamma   90.00
#
_symmetry.space_group_name_H-M   'P 1'
#
loop_
_entity.id
_entity.type
_entity.pdbx_description
1 polymer ?
#
loop_
_entity_poly.entity_id
_entity_poly.type
_entity_poly.pdbx_seq_one_letter_code
_entity_poly.pdbx_strand_id
1 'polypeptide(L)'
;MAIVATATSAPPHPESTWSHRAIARRVAGTCFAPVSASQVGRILAGLDLKPHKVRGWLTRRDTPGFWRQAAEVCALYLNPPEGAVVLSIDEKTAIAARSRRYPGRCARPGEPVRQEFEYRRHGTASLVAALDVRTGEVLTEVIARNDAVTFTAFLDLLDRAIAPNKEIHVVLDNGSSHTAGHTRAWLAAHPRWHVRWTPPHTSWLNQIELFFSALTRRVVRHGDFASRDDLIEKLKAYAIGHNETAKPYRWTYEGIPLKAA
;
A
#
# COMPACT_ATOMS: atom_id res chain seq x y z
N MET A 1 31.10 20.35 -3.98
CA MET A 1 29.81 21.04 -3.70
C MET A 1 28.92 21.23 -4.94
N ALA A 2 29.41 21.75 -6.06
CA ALA A 2 28.56 22.04 -7.25
C ALA A 2 27.75 20.82 -7.78
N ILE A 3 28.36 19.63 -7.79
CA ILE A 3 27.68 18.38 -8.21
C ILE A 3 26.51 18.05 -7.29
N VAL A 4 26.69 18.15 -5.97
CA VAL A 4 25.65 17.88 -4.97
C VAL A 4 24.53 18.90 -5.08
N ALA A 5 24.88 20.19 -5.08
CA ALA A 5 23.90 21.27 -5.23
C ALA A 5 23.05 21.13 -6.50
N THR A 6 23.67 20.71 -7.61
CA THR A 6 22.96 20.42 -8.85
C THR A 6 22.03 19.22 -8.67
N ALA A 7 22.55 18.07 -8.19
CA ALA A 7 21.78 16.85 -8.00
C ALA A 7 20.59 16.99 -7.03
N THR A 8 20.65 17.92 -6.08
CA THR A 8 19.57 18.19 -5.10
C THR A 8 18.65 19.34 -5.49
N SER A 9 18.80 19.89 -6.70
CA SER A 9 17.93 20.94 -7.24
C SER A 9 16.97 20.39 -8.29
N ALA A 10 15.99 21.19 -8.71
CA ALA A 10 15.10 20.80 -9.79
C ALA A 10 15.88 20.58 -11.11
N PRO A 11 15.69 19.44 -11.81
CA PRO A 11 16.21 19.27 -13.15
C PRO A 11 15.71 20.38 -14.10
N PRO A 12 16.49 20.78 -15.10
CA PRO A 12 16.07 21.80 -16.05
C PRO A 12 14.91 21.30 -16.90
N HIS A 13 13.96 22.17 -17.22
CA HIS A 13 12.90 21.83 -18.18
C HIS A 13 13.50 21.43 -19.54
N PRO A 14 13.02 20.36 -20.21
CA PRO A 14 11.87 19.50 -19.86
C PRO A 14 12.23 18.22 -19.09
N GLU A 15 13.45 18.09 -18.58
CA GLU A 15 13.89 16.88 -17.86
C GLU A 15 13.15 16.74 -16.52
N SER A 16 12.72 15.52 -16.20
CA SER A 16 12.06 15.20 -14.92
C SER A 16 13.02 14.62 -13.88
N THR A 17 14.25 14.27 -14.27
CA THR A 17 15.27 13.68 -13.39
C THR A 17 16.67 14.12 -13.83
N TRP A 18 17.64 14.11 -12.90
CA TRP A 18 19.04 14.36 -13.25
C TRP A 18 19.71 13.09 -13.77
N SER A 19 20.26 13.16 -14.98
CA SER A 19 21.27 12.20 -15.46
C SER A 19 22.68 12.64 -15.06
N HIS A 20 23.62 11.69 -14.93
CA HIS A 20 25.02 12.03 -14.67
C HIS A 20 25.61 12.97 -15.73
N ARG A 21 25.18 12.82 -16.99
CA ARG A 21 25.61 13.68 -18.11
C ARG A 21 24.98 15.07 -18.03
N ALA A 22 23.73 15.20 -17.59
CA ALA A 22 23.09 16.50 -17.38
C ALA A 22 23.79 17.26 -16.24
N ILE A 23 24.09 16.58 -15.12
CA ILE A 23 24.83 17.18 -14.01
C ILE A 23 26.23 17.63 -14.48
N ALA A 24 26.98 16.75 -15.16
CA ALA A 24 28.31 17.07 -15.68
C ALA A 24 28.31 18.31 -16.60
N ARG A 25 27.31 18.41 -17.50
CA ARG A 25 27.12 19.59 -18.36
C ARG A 25 26.77 20.84 -17.56
N ARG A 26 25.90 20.72 -16.56
CA ARG A 26 25.45 21.85 -15.74
C ARG A 26 26.57 22.45 -14.89
N VAL A 27 27.49 21.61 -14.40
CA VAL A 27 28.63 22.05 -13.60
C VAL A 27 29.85 22.42 -14.45
N ALA A 28 29.79 22.28 -15.77
CA ALA A 28 30.87 22.68 -16.67
C ALA A 28 31.17 24.18 -16.47
N GLY A 29 32.45 24.52 -16.25
CA GLY A 29 32.89 25.90 -15.98
C GLY A 29 32.70 26.38 -14.53
N THR A 30 32.08 25.60 -13.65
CA THR A 30 31.98 25.91 -12.21
C THR A 30 33.00 25.16 -11.34
N CYS A 31 33.65 24.15 -11.92
CA CYS A 31 34.69 23.35 -11.30
C CYS A 31 36.07 23.73 -11.86
N PHE A 32 37.12 23.57 -11.06
CA PHE A 32 38.51 23.83 -11.46
C PHE A 32 39.01 22.92 -12.60
N ALA A 33 38.36 21.78 -12.80
CA ALA A 33 38.64 20.83 -13.87
C ALA A 33 37.33 20.30 -14.50
N PRO A 34 37.36 19.88 -15.77
CA PRO A 34 36.23 19.20 -16.41
C PRO A 34 35.79 17.98 -15.60
N VAL A 35 34.48 17.84 -15.39
CA VAL A 35 33.89 16.70 -14.68
C VAL A 35 33.18 15.83 -15.71
N SER A 36 33.61 14.58 -15.84
CA SER A 36 32.92 13.58 -16.66
C SER A 36 31.67 13.03 -15.97
N ALA A 37 30.72 12.49 -16.76
CA ALA A 37 29.55 11.80 -16.22
C ALA A 37 29.93 10.61 -15.31
N SER A 38 31.03 9.91 -15.60
CA SER A 38 31.53 8.82 -14.75
C SER A 38 32.01 9.33 -13.39
N GLN A 39 32.70 10.48 -13.35
CA GLN A 39 33.09 11.13 -12.10
C GLN A 39 31.87 11.57 -11.29
N VAL A 40 30.85 12.15 -11.92
CA VAL A 40 29.58 12.46 -11.24
C VAL A 40 28.99 11.18 -10.62
N GLY A 41 28.92 10.09 -11.38
CA GLY A 41 28.39 8.82 -10.89
C GLY A 41 29.14 8.28 -9.67
N ARG A 42 30.47 8.32 -9.68
CA ARG A 42 31.29 7.90 -8.53
C ARG A 42 31.07 8.79 -7.29
N ILE A 43 30.99 10.10 -7.48
CA ILE A 43 30.77 11.06 -6.39
C ILE A 43 29.38 10.85 -5.77
N LEU A 44 28.35 10.72 -6.60
CA LEU A 44 26.99 10.47 -6.12
C LEU A 44 26.88 9.13 -5.39
N ALA A 45 27.52 8.08 -5.91
CA ALA A 45 27.56 6.77 -5.25
C ALA A 45 28.26 6.85 -3.88
N GLY A 46 29.38 7.56 -3.78
CA GLY A 46 30.10 7.76 -2.51
C GLY A 46 29.31 8.57 -1.46
N LEU A 47 28.31 9.34 -1.89
CA LEU A 47 27.43 10.15 -1.03
C LEU A 47 26.05 9.51 -0.80
N ASP A 48 25.83 8.30 -1.32
CA ASP A 48 24.54 7.62 -1.38
C ASP A 48 23.40 8.42 -2.06
N LEU A 49 23.73 9.47 -2.82
CA LEU A 49 22.78 10.39 -3.42
C LEU A 49 22.30 9.86 -4.79
N LYS A 50 21.00 9.59 -4.91
CA LYS A 50 20.41 8.94 -6.10
C LYS A 50 19.32 9.81 -6.72
N PRO A 51 19.65 10.90 -7.43
CA PRO A 51 18.67 11.88 -7.93
C PRO A 51 17.75 11.32 -9.03
N HIS A 52 18.06 10.14 -9.58
CA HIS A 52 17.20 9.40 -10.50
C HIS A 52 16.16 8.51 -9.78
N LYS A 53 16.29 8.29 -8.47
CA LYS A 53 15.32 7.53 -7.68
C LYS A 53 14.27 8.48 -7.13
N VAL A 54 13.06 8.39 -7.67
CA VAL A 54 11.89 9.12 -7.18
C VAL A 54 11.04 8.18 -6.33
N ARG A 55 10.68 8.63 -5.12
CA ARG A 55 9.75 7.92 -4.24
C ARG A 55 8.56 8.84 -3.96
N GLY A 56 7.36 8.28 -4.05
CA GLY A 56 6.15 9.00 -3.60
C GLY A 56 6.29 9.35 -2.11
N TRP A 57 5.95 10.58 -1.77
CA TRP A 57 5.94 11.09 -0.40
C TRP A 57 4.57 11.64 -0.10
N LEU A 58 4.04 11.30 1.07
CA LEU A 58 2.79 11.85 1.56
C LEU A 58 3.11 12.83 2.69
N THR A 59 2.87 14.11 2.45
CA THR A 59 3.10 15.15 3.46
C THR A 59 2.09 14.98 4.58
N ARG A 60 2.57 14.61 5.78
CA ARG A 60 1.77 14.53 6.99
C ARG A 60 1.15 15.91 7.28
N ARG A 61 -0.12 15.94 7.71
CA ARG A 61 -0.72 17.13 8.31
C ARG A 61 -0.48 17.04 9.81
N ASP A 62 0.26 18.01 10.37
CA ASP A 62 0.54 18.06 11.81
C ASP A 62 -0.70 18.51 12.58
N THR A 63 -1.62 17.58 12.81
CA THR A 63 -2.81 17.82 13.62
C THR A 63 -2.49 17.61 15.10
N PRO A 64 -3.03 18.45 16.01
CA PRO A 64 -2.96 18.18 17.44
C PRO A 64 -3.58 16.81 17.74
N GLY A 65 -2.79 15.88 18.27
CA GLY A 65 -3.25 14.53 18.62
C GLY A 65 -2.86 13.41 17.64
N PHE A 66 -2.17 13.69 16.54
CA PHE A 66 -1.66 12.68 15.61
C PHE A 66 -0.98 11.50 16.34
N TRP A 67 -0.01 11.81 17.20
CA TRP A 67 0.76 10.80 17.93
C TRP A 67 -0.07 10.04 18.97
N ARG A 68 -1.09 10.71 19.54
CA ARG A 68 -2.02 10.08 20.48
C ARG A 68 -2.84 9.00 19.77
N GLN A 69 -3.45 9.35 18.65
CA GLN A 69 -4.23 8.42 17.81
C GLN A 69 -3.35 7.29 17.27
N ALA A 70 -2.15 7.60 16.80
CA ALA A 70 -1.19 6.58 16.36
C ALA A 70 -0.84 5.61 17.50
N ALA A 71 -0.57 6.14 18.70
CA ALA A 71 -0.27 5.33 19.88
C ALA A 71 -1.45 4.48 20.32
N GLU A 72 -2.69 4.98 20.25
CA GLU A 72 -3.90 4.21 20.56
C GLU A 72 -4.08 3.00 19.63
N VAL A 73 -3.85 3.18 18.33
CA VAL A 73 -3.87 2.06 17.36
C VAL A 73 -2.75 1.06 17.65
N CYS A 74 -1.53 1.55 17.92
CA CYS A 74 -0.41 0.67 18.29
C CYS A 74 -0.71 -0.12 19.56
N ALA A 75 -1.26 0.54 20.58
CA ALA A 75 -1.63 -0.10 21.84
C ALA A 75 -2.68 -1.19 21.64
N LEU A 76 -3.68 -0.96 20.77
CA LEU A 76 -4.67 -1.97 20.41
C LEU A 76 -4.04 -3.21 19.75
N TYR A 77 -3.07 -3.01 18.83
CA TYR A 77 -2.39 -4.14 18.19
C TYR A 77 -1.47 -4.90 19.13
N LEU A 78 -0.78 -4.21 20.04
CA LEU A 78 0.15 -4.82 20.99
C LEU A 78 -0.58 -5.56 22.12
N ASN A 79 -1.65 -4.95 22.65
CA ASN A 79 -2.40 -5.44 23.79
C ASN A 79 -3.90 -5.41 23.47
N PRO A 80 -4.39 -6.29 22.59
CA PRO A 80 -5.80 -6.38 22.29
C PRO A 80 -6.59 -6.83 23.52
N PRO A 81 -7.83 -6.34 23.74
CA PRO A 81 -8.68 -6.82 24.83
C PRO A 81 -8.87 -8.34 24.78
N GLU A 82 -8.94 -8.96 25.96
CA GLU A 82 -9.08 -10.41 26.07
C GLU A 82 -10.39 -10.89 25.46
N GLY A 83 -10.34 -11.99 24.71
CA GLY A 83 -11.51 -12.55 24.03
C GLY A 83 -12.03 -11.76 22.82
N ALA A 84 -11.57 -10.52 22.61
CA ALA A 84 -11.99 -9.67 21.51
C ALA A 84 -11.33 -10.04 20.17
N VAL A 85 -12.04 -9.71 19.08
CA VAL A 85 -11.52 -9.74 17.71
C VAL A 85 -10.98 -8.36 17.36
N VAL A 86 -9.81 -8.31 16.74
CA VAL A 86 -9.22 -7.05 16.27
C VAL A 86 -9.02 -7.10 14.76
N LEU A 87 -9.78 -6.28 14.05
CA LEU A 87 -9.79 -6.20 12.60
C LEU A 87 -9.10 -4.93 12.10
N SER A 88 -8.37 -5.06 11.00
CA SER A 88 -7.89 -3.95 10.19
C SER A 88 -8.60 -4.04 8.84
N ILE A 89 -9.40 -3.03 8.49
CA ILE A 89 -10.29 -3.06 7.32
C ILE A 89 -9.94 -1.91 6.40
N ASP A 90 -9.95 -2.19 5.09
CA ASP A 90 -9.76 -1.19 4.04
C ASP A 90 -10.22 -1.73 2.67
N GLU A 91 -10.32 -0.84 1.68
CA GLU A 91 -10.64 -1.18 0.30
C GLU A 91 -9.44 -1.05 -0.64
N LYS A 92 -9.20 -2.10 -1.43
CA LYS A 92 -8.31 -2.01 -2.59
C LYS A 92 -9.12 -1.78 -3.86
N THR A 93 -9.14 -0.54 -4.31
CA THR A 93 -9.96 -0.14 -5.46
C THR A 93 -9.19 -0.18 -6.80
N ALA A 94 -9.96 -0.23 -7.89
CA ALA A 94 -9.47 -0.04 -9.27
C ALA A 94 -8.33 -1.00 -9.70
N ILE A 95 -8.38 -2.26 -9.26
CA ILE A 95 -7.46 -3.32 -9.68
C ILE A 95 -7.72 -3.63 -11.15
N ALA A 96 -6.73 -3.39 -12.01
CA ALA A 96 -6.91 -3.50 -13.46
C ALA A 96 -6.84 -4.95 -13.96
N ALA A 97 -7.88 -5.40 -14.66
CA ALA A 97 -7.87 -6.65 -15.42
C ALA A 97 -7.27 -6.39 -16.80
N ARG A 98 -6.07 -6.95 -17.05
CA ARG A 98 -5.34 -6.80 -18.31
C ARG A 98 -4.88 -8.17 -18.79
N SER A 99 -5.17 -8.50 -20.04
CA SER A 99 -4.59 -9.67 -20.69
C SER A 99 -3.46 -9.26 -21.64
N ARG A 100 -2.45 -10.10 -21.80
CA ARG A 100 -1.39 -9.91 -22.80
C ARG A 100 -1.88 -10.30 -24.18
N ARG A 101 -1.44 -9.56 -25.21
CA ARG A 101 -1.82 -9.86 -26.60
C ARG A 101 -1.18 -11.15 -27.09
N TYR A 102 0.02 -11.45 -26.62
CA TYR A 102 0.81 -12.63 -26.96
C TYR A 102 1.36 -13.30 -25.69
N PRO A 103 1.63 -14.61 -25.71
CA PRO A 103 2.22 -15.32 -24.58
C PRO A 103 3.60 -14.77 -24.18
N GLY A 104 3.84 -14.68 -22.87
CA GLY A 104 5.16 -14.37 -22.33
C GLY A 104 6.16 -15.51 -22.51
N ARG A 105 7.42 -15.28 -22.10
CA ARG A 105 8.47 -16.29 -22.06
C ARG A 105 8.95 -16.48 -20.62
N CYS A 106 9.02 -17.73 -20.17
CA CYS A 106 9.61 -18.09 -18.88
C CYS A 106 11.10 -17.73 -18.84
N ALA A 107 11.61 -17.54 -17.64
CA ALA A 107 13.04 -17.31 -17.43
C ALA A 107 13.88 -18.52 -17.90
N ARG A 108 15.08 -18.25 -18.38
CA ARG A 108 16.12 -19.23 -18.73
C ARG A 108 17.47 -18.73 -18.19
N PRO A 109 18.49 -19.57 -18.03
CA PRO A 109 19.82 -19.10 -17.67
C PRO A 109 20.28 -17.95 -18.58
N GLY A 110 20.56 -16.78 -18.01
CA GLY A 110 20.94 -15.56 -18.75
C GLY A 110 19.77 -14.75 -19.36
N GLU A 111 18.53 -15.24 -19.27
CA GLU A 111 17.35 -14.55 -19.83
C GLU A 111 16.26 -14.35 -18.77
N PRO A 112 15.88 -13.10 -18.43
CA PRO A 112 14.77 -12.85 -17.52
C PRO A 112 13.43 -13.23 -18.16
N VAL A 113 12.40 -13.36 -17.31
CA VAL A 113 11.01 -13.46 -17.79
C VAL A 113 10.71 -12.30 -18.74
N ARG A 114 10.12 -12.61 -19.90
CA ARG A 114 9.67 -11.59 -20.85
C ARG A 114 8.15 -11.56 -20.88
N GLN A 115 7.59 -10.38 -20.68
CA GLN A 115 6.16 -10.15 -20.74
C GLN A 115 5.85 -9.24 -21.92
N GLU A 116 4.79 -9.58 -22.66
CA GLU A 116 4.34 -8.79 -23.79
C GLU A 116 3.94 -7.37 -23.35
N PHE A 117 4.37 -6.39 -24.14
CA PHE A 117 4.07 -4.99 -23.87
C PHE A 117 2.62 -4.67 -24.22
N GLU A 118 2.12 -5.19 -25.34
CA GLU A 118 0.74 -5.01 -25.76
C GLU A 118 -0.24 -5.75 -24.85
N TYR A 119 -1.31 -5.07 -24.46
CA TYR A 119 -2.34 -5.62 -23.59
C TYR A 119 -3.74 -5.20 -24.01
N ARG A 120 -4.72 -6.04 -23.67
CA ARG A 120 -6.15 -5.73 -23.74
C ARG A 120 -6.68 -5.42 -22.34
N ARG A 121 -7.59 -4.44 -22.24
CA ARG A 121 -8.21 -4.05 -20.96
C ARG A 121 -9.57 -4.71 -20.84
N HIS A 122 -9.84 -5.31 -19.68
CA HIS A 122 -11.10 -5.99 -19.37
C HIS A 122 -11.88 -5.29 -18.24
N GLY A 123 -11.54 -4.03 -17.95
CA GLY A 123 -12.11 -3.26 -16.86
C GLY A 123 -11.31 -3.36 -15.57
N THR A 124 -11.98 -3.11 -14.44
CA THR A 124 -11.39 -3.13 -13.11
C THR A 124 -12.27 -3.86 -12.11
N ALA A 125 -11.66 -4.34 -11.04
CA ALA A 125 -12.33 -4.86 -9.86
C ALA A 125 -11.87 -4.09 -8.62
N SER A 126 -12.72 -4.06 -7.59
CA SER A 126 -12.39 -3.50 -6.29
C SER A 126 -12.68 -4.55 -5.23
N LEU A 127 -11.90 -4.54 -4.16
CA LEU A 127 -12.05 -5.44 -3.02
C LEU A 127 -12.24 -4.61 -1.75
N VAL A 128 -13.10 -5.05 -0.86
CA VAL A 128 -13.04 -4.70 0.58
C VAL A 128 -12.48 -5.91 1.32
N ALA A 129 -11.63 -5.68 2.32
CA ALA A 129 -11.02 -6.76 3.07
C ALA A 129 -10.90 -6.42 4.55
N ALA A 130 -11.05 -7.43 5.40
CA ALA A 130 -10.82 -7.38 6.84
C ALA A 130 -9.74 -8.39 7.22
N LEU A 131 -8.65 -7.90 7.79
CA LEU A 131 -7.57 -8.71 8.36
C LEU A 131 -7.80 -8.85 9.87
N ASP A 132 -7.91 -10.07 10.37
CA ASP A 132 -7.74 -10.33 11.80
C ASP A 132 -6.25 -10.25 12.14
N VAL A 133 -5.86 -9.27 12.95
CA VAL A 133 -4.44 -9.01 13.24
C VAL A 133 -3.81 -10.09 14.14
N ARG A 134 -4.63 -10.88 14.85
CA ARG A 134 -4.19 -11.92 15.79
C ARG A 134 -4.06 -13.30 15.14
N THR A 135 -4.82 -13.58 14.08
CA THR A 135 -4.69 -14.83 13.33
C THR A 135 -3.93 -14.63 12.02
N GLY A 136 -3.99 -13.42 11.45
CA GLY A 136 -3.48 -13.11 10.12
C GLY A 136 -4.43 -13.51 8.99
N GLU A 137 -5.61 -14.05 9.32
CA GLU A 137 -6.64 -14.43 8.36
C GLU A 137 -7.30 -13.19 7.78
N VAL A 138 -7.71 -13.29 6.52
CA VAL A 138 -8.36 -12.21 5.79
C VAL A 138 -9.69 -12.69 5.23
N LEU A 139 -10.74 -11.92 5.48
CA LEU A 139 -12.00 -12.03 4.77
C LEU A 139 -12.05 -10.94 3.69
N THR A 140 -12.36 -11.32 2.46
CA THR A 140 -12.44 -10.38 1.32
C THR A 140 -13.78 -10.48 0.61
N GLU A 141 -14.32 -9.35 0.17
CA GLU A 141 -15.47 -9.28 -0.73
C GLU A 141 -15.16 -8.41 -1.95
N VAL A 142 -15.69 -8.83 -3.12
CA VAL A 142 -15.59 -8.01 -4.33
C VAL A 142 -16.70 -6.98 -4.33
N ILE A 143 -16.32 -5.72 -4.46
CA ILE A 143 -17.27 -4.60 -4.41
C ILE A 143 -17.44 -3.97 -5.79
N ALA A 144 -18.69 -3.66 -6.13
CA ALA A 144 -19.02 -2.95 -7.37
C ALA A 144 -18.87 -1.43 -7.20
N ARG A 145 -19.07 -0.92 -5.98
CA ARG A 145 -18.98 0.50 -5.62
C ARG A 145 -18.17 0.64 -4.34
N ASN A 146 -17.46 1.76 -4.19
CA ASN A 146 -16.78 2.12 -2.95
C ASN A 146 -17.60 3.20 -2.23
N ASP A 147 -18.69 2.78 -1.59
CA ASP A 147 -19.62 3.66 -0.89
C ASP A 147 -20.02 3.09 0.47
N ALA A 148 -20.68 3.93 1.27
CA ALA A 148 -21.06 3.59 2.64
C ALA A 148 -22.02 2.40 2.73
N VAL A 149 -22.91 2.22 1.75
CA VAL A 149 -23.87 1.10 1.73
C VAL A 149 -23.16 -0.22 1.47
N THR A 150 -22.21 -0.22 0.54
CA THR A 150 -21.40 -1.40 0.26
C THR A 150 -20.50 -1.75 1.44
N PHE A 151 -19.95 -0.73 2.11
CA PHE A 151 -19.13 -0.91 3.29
C PHE A 151 -19.92 -1.48 4.49
N THR A 152 -21.09 -0.93 4.81
CA THR A 152 -21.93 -1.46 5.91
C THR A 152 -22.45 -2.87 5.63
N ALA A 153 -22.76 -3.21 4.38
CA ALA A 153 -23.09 -4.59 4.00
C ALA A 153 -21.95 -5.58 4.26
N PHE A 154 -20.69 -5.13 4.09
CA PHE A 154 -19.52 -5.92 4.46
C PHE A 154 -19.37 -6.04 5.99
N LEU A 155 -19.65 -4.97 6.75
CA LEU A 155 -19.68 -5.05 8.21
C LEU A 155 -20.77 -6.00 8.72
N ASP A 156 -21.95 -6.04 8.10
CA ASP A 156 -23.01 -7.02 8.42
C ASP A 156 -22.55 -8.46 8.18
N LEU A 157 -21.76 -8.70 7.14
CA LEU A 157 -21.19 -10.02 6.87
C LEU A 157 -20.22 -10.42 7.99
N LEU A 158 -19.32 -9.52 8.39
CA LEU A 158 -18.39 -9.75 9.50
C LEU A 158 -19.12 -9.95 10.82
N ASP A 159 -20.15 -9.15 11.09
CA ASP A 159 -20.94 -9.24 12.32
C ASP A 159 -21.61 -10.62 12.44
N ARG A 160 -22.16 -11.15 11.35
CA ARG A 160 -22.71 -12.51 11.31
C ARG A 160 -21.66 -13.62 11.44
N ALA A 161 -20.46 -13.40 10.89
CA ALA A 161 -19.38 -14.39 10.92
C ALA A 161 -18.69 -14.48 12.29
N ILE A 162 -18.66 -13.37 13.04
CA ILE A 162 -18.00 -13.30 14.35
C ILE A 162 -18.99 -13.66 15.46
N ALA A 163 -18.57 -14.57 16.34
CA ALA A 163 -19.38 -15.04 17.47
C ALA A 163 -20.05 -13.87 18.24
N PRO A 164 -21.36 -13.97 18.55
CA PRO A 164 -22.17 -12.84 19.05
C PRO A 164 -21.68 -12.26 20.38
N ASN A 165 -20.99 -13.06 21.20
CA ASN A 165 -20.48 -12.68 22.51
C ASN A 165 -19.10 -12.01 22.48
N LYS A 166 -18.50 -11.79 21.31
CA LYS A 166 -17.20 -11.13 21.19
C LYS A 166 -17.35 -9.64 20.91
N GLU A 167 -16.51 -8.85 21.57
CA GLU A 167 -16.23 -7.45 21.17
C GLU A 167 -15.40 -7.44 19.89
N ILE A 168 -15.67 -6.46 19.02
CA ILE A 168 -15.00 -6.28 17.73
C ILE A 168 -14.34 -4.91 17.75
N HIS A 169 -13.02 -4.88 17.82
CA HIS A 169 -12.25 -3.66 17.64
C HIS A 169 -11.81 -3.55 16.19
N VAL A 170 -12.11 -2.42 15.55
CA VAL A 170 -11.79 -2.22 14.14
C VAL A 170 -10.90 -1.00 13.96
N VAL A 171 -9.81 -1.17 13.21
CA VAL A 171 -8.97 -0.08 12.76
C VAL A 171 -9.40 0.32 11.35
N LEU A 172 -9.76 1.60 11.19
CA LEU A 172 -10.21 2.19 9.93
C LEU A 172 -9.45 3.48 9.63
N ASP A 173 -9.27 3.75 8.34
CA ASP A 173 -8.82 5.06 7.87
C ASP A 173 -10.01 6.06 7.83
N ASN A 174 -9.76 7.31 7.41
CA ASN A 174 -10.80 8.34 7.34
C ASN A 174 -11.51 8.41 5.97
N GLY A 175 -11.59 7.30 5.24
CA GLY A 175 -12.26 7.19 3.96
C GLY A 175 -13.71 7.68 4.00
N SER A 176 -14.20 8.14 2.84
CA SER A 176 -15.57 8.68 2.73
C SER A 176 -16.65 7.63 3.00
N SER A 177 -16.41 6.36 2.60
CA SER A 177 -17.29 5.22 2.93
C SER A 177 -17.35 5.01 4.44
N HIS A 178 -16.21 5.07 5.13
CA HIS A 178 -16.11 4.83 6.57
C HIS A 178 -16.74 5.93 7.42
N THR A 179 -16.62 7.18 6.99
CA THR A 179 -17.03 8.36 7.77
C THR A 179 -18.41 8.92 7.39
N ALA A 180 -19.09 8.32 6.40
CA ALA A 180 -20.42 8.71 5.98
C ALA A 180 -21.46 8.58 7.11
N GLY A 181 -22.53 9.39 7.06
CA GLY A 181 -23.62 9.34 8.02
C GLY A 181 -24.27 7.97 8.15
N HIS A 182 -24.40 7.24 7.03
CA HIS A 182 -24.92 5.87 7.00
C HIS A 182 -24.05 4.91 7.83
N THR A 183 -22.74 4.91 7.62
CA THR A 183 -21.79 4.08 8.37
C THR A 183 -21.74 4.46 9.85
N ARG A 184 -21.78 5.76 10.17
CA ARG A 184 -21.85 6.21 11.58
C ARG A 184 -23.13 5.74 12.27
N ALA A 185 -24.27 5.79 11.59
CA ALA A 185 -25.53 5.29 12.12
C ALA A 185 -25.49 3.77 12.33
N TRP A 186 -24.90 3.03 11.40
CA TRP A 186 -24.67 1.60 11.55
C TRP A 186 -23.82 1.29 12.78
N LEU A 187 -22.66 1.94 12.93
CA LEU A 187 -21.77 1.74 14.09
C LEU A 187 -22.46 2.09 15.42
N ALA A 188 -23.27 3.15 15.46
CA ALA A 188 -24.03 3.51 16.65
C ALA A 188 -25.08 2.45 17.04
N ALA A 189 -25.63 1.72 16.07
CA ALA A 189 -26.58 0.63 16.30
C ALA A 189 -25.91 -0.69 16.71
N HIS A 190 -24.58 -0.81 16.60
CA HIS A 190 -23.83 -2.04 16.88
C HIS A 190 -22.82 -1.81 18.02
N PRO A 191 -23.26 -1.82 19.30
CA PRO A 191 -22.44 -1.37 20.43
C PRO A 191 -21.19 -2.21 20.71
N ARG A 192 -21.13 -3.45 20.19
CA ARG A 192 -19.95 -4.32 20.28
C ARG A 192 -18.82 -3.94 19.31
N TRP A 193 -19.07 -2.99 18.40
CA TRP A 193 -18.08 -2.50 17.43
C TRP A 193 -17.39 -1.25 17.97
N HIS A 194 -16.08 -1.36 18.19
CA HIS A 194 -15.24 -0.29 18.73
C HIS A 194 -14.24 0.17 17.68
N VAL A 195 -14.50 1.32 17.07
CA VAL A 195 -13.62 1.88 16.04
C VAL A 195 -12.39 2.56 16.65
N ARG A 196 -11.24 2.37 16.02
CA ARG A 196 -10.03 3.18 16.19
C ARG A 196 -9.64 3.77 14.84
N TRP A 197 -9.76 5.09 14.73
CA TRP A 197 -9.41 5.79 13.51
C TRP A 197 -7.90 5.97 13.42
N THR A 198 -7.31 5.63 12.28
CA THR A 198 -5.93 6.02 12.01
C THR A 198 -5.86 7.55 11.85
N PRO A 199 -4.75 8.21 12.20
CA PRO A 199 -4.55 9.59 11.81
C PRO A 199 -4.64 9.77 10.28
N PRO A 200 -4.90 11.00 9.79
CA PRO A 200 -4.80 11.27 8.36
C PRO A 200 -3.39 10.96 7.84
N HIS A 201 -3.29 10.42 6.62
CA HIS A 201 -2.03 10.13 5.92
C HIS A 201 -1.17 9.05 6.61
N THR A 202 -1.78 8.08 7.30
CA THR A 202 -1.07 6.95 7.95
C THR A 202 -1.53 5.58 7.46
N SER A 203 -1.60 5.35 6.14
CA SER A 203 -1.88 4.01 5.61
C SER A 203 -0.85 2.97 6.08
N TRP A 204 0.37 3.38 6.43
CA TRP A 204 1.39 2.53 7.04
C TRP A 204 1.01 1.95 8.41
N LEU A 205 -0.02 2.51 9.06
CA LEU A 205 -0.56 2.04 10.35
C LEU A 205 -1.73 1.06 10.17
N ASN A 206 -2.33 0.99 8.98
CA ASN A 206 -3.42 0.06 8.68
C ASN A 206 -2.83 -1.28 8.22
N GLN A 207 -2.84 -2.32 9.07
CA GLN A 207 -2.11 -3.57 8.80
C GLN A 207 -2.63 -4.33 7.57
N ILE A 208 -3.89 -4.17 7.18
CA ILE A 208 -4.47 -4.73 5.95
C ILE A 208 -3.70 -4.31 4.68
N GLU A 209 -3.02 -3.16 4.70
CA GLU A 209 -2.14 -2.72 3.60
C GLU A 209 -0.96 -3.68 3.38
N LEU A 210 -0.54 -4.44 4.39
CA LEU A 210 0.46 -5.50 4.25
C LEU A 210 -0.06 -6.64 3.38
N PHE A 211 -1.32 -7.06 3.59
CA PHE A 211 -2.00 -8.04 2.76
C PHE A 211 -2.17 -7.52 1.34
N PHE A 212 -2.67 -6.29 1.15
CA PHE A 212 -2.81 -5.69 -0.18
C PHE A 212 -1.48 -5.53 -0.91
N SER A 213 -0.40 -5.21 -0.19
CA SER A 213 0.96 -5.19 -0.75
C SER A 213 1.40 -6.57 -1.23
N ALA A 214 1.14 -7.63 -0.44
CA ALA A 214 1.47 -9.00 -0.82
C ALA A 214 0.64 -9.47 -2.02
N LEU A 215 -0.68 -9.26 -1.99
CA LEU A 215 -1.61 -9.53 -3.08
C LEU A 215 -1.17 -8.82 -4.37
N THR A 216 -0.81 -7.54 -4.27
CA THR A 216 -0.35 -6.77 -5.42
C THR A 216 0.91 -7.38 -6.02
N ARG A 217 1.89 -7.73 -5.19
CA ARG A 217 3.17 -8.28 -5.66
C ARG A 217 3.04 -9.67 -6.25
N ARG A 218 2.20 -10.53 -5.66
CA ARG A 218 2.09 -11.96 -6.02
C ARG A 218 1.07 -12.21 -7.13
N VAL A 219 0.02 -11.40 -7.24
CA VAL A 219 -1.08 -11.62 -8.20
C VAL A 219 -1.16 -10.49 -9.22
N VAL A 220 -1.20 -9.24 -8.78
CA VAL A 220 -1.61 -8.12 -9.66
C VAL A 220 -0.47 -7.61 -10.55
N ARG A 221 0.72 -7.37 -9.99
CA ARG A 221 1.80 -6.59 -10.64
C ARG A 221 2.23 -7.15 -11.99
N HIS A 222 2.29 -8.47 -12.09
CA HIS A 222 2.68 -9.19 -13.30
C HIS A 222 1.57 -10.13 -13.79
N GLY A 223 0.37 -10.01 -13.24
CA GLY A 223 -0.77 -10.84 -13.58
C GLY A 223 -1.19 -10.69 -15.04
N ASP A 224 -1.75 -11.76 -15.56
CA ASP A 224 -2.37 -11.86 -16.88
C ASP A 224 -3.80 -12.36 -16.67
N PHE A 225 -4.77 -11.53 -17.02
CA PHE A 225 -6.19 -11.72 -16.68
C PHE A 225 -7.04 -11.73 -17.95
N ALA A 226 -7.60 -12.89 -18.29
CA ALA A 226 -8.37 -13.07 -19.52
C ALA A 226 -9.69 -12.27 -19.54
N SER A 227 -10.23 -11.96 -18.36
CA SER A 227 -11.44 -11.16 -18.15
C SER A 227 -11.41 -10.51 -16.77
N ARG A 228 -12.43 -9.69 -16.46
CA ARG A 228 -12.66 -9.19 -15.10
C ARG A 228 -12.95 -10.32 -14.11
N ASP A 229 -13.66 -11.36 -14.53
CA ASP A 229 -14.03 -12.48 -13.66
C ASP A 229 -12.81 -13.37 -13.36
N ASP A 230 -11.92 -13.58 -14.34
CA ASP A 230 -10.64 -14.26 -14.10
C ASP A 230 -9.76 -13.50 -13.09
N LEU A 231 -9.76 -12.16 -13.14
CA LEU A 231 -9.13 -11.37 -12.08
C LEU A 231 -9.78 -11.65 -10.71
N ILE A 232 -11.10 -11.58 -10.62
CA ILE A 232 -11.83 -11.81 -9.37
C ILE A 232 -11.53 -13.19 -8.78
N GLU A 233 -11.59 -14.24 -9.60
CA GLU A 233 -11.33 -15.60 -9.16
C GLU A 233 -9.89 -15.78 -8.66
N LYS A 234 -8.90 -15.18 -9.34
CA LYS A 234 -7.51 -15.17 -8.86
C LYS A 234 -7.32 -14.41 -7.55
N LEU A 235 -8.04 -13.30 -7.35
CA LEU A 235 -8.01 -12.53 -6.10
C LEU A 235 -8.61 -13.35 -4.94
N LYS A 236 -9.76 -14.00 -5.15
CA LYS A 236 -10.40 -14.90 -4.18
C LYS A 236 -9.51 -16.11 -3.86
N ALA A 237 -9.00 -16.78 -4.88
CA ALA A 237 -8.13 -17.94 -4.70
C ALA A 237 -6.86 -17.58 -3.90
N TYR A 238 -6.31 -16.39 -4.12
CA TYR A 238 -5.20 -15.90 -3.32
C TYR A 238 -5.58 -15.66 -1.85
N ALA A 239 -6.73 -15.06 -1.58
CA ALA A 239 -7.20 -14.83 -0.21
C ALA A 239 -7.45 -16.16 0.53
N ILE A 240 -8.09 -17.14 -0.13
CA ILE A 240 -8.31 -18.49 0.41
C ILE A 240 -6.97 -19.17 0.71
N GLY A 241 -6.06 -19.21 -0.26
CA GLY A 241 -4.74 -19.82 -0.07
C GLY A 241 -3.85 -19.08 0.94
N HIS A 242 -4.05 -17.77 1.13
CA HIS A 242 -3.39 -17.02 2.22
C HIS A 242 -3.85 -17.53 3.58
N ASN A 243 -5.16 -17.76 3.77
CA ASN A 243 -5.73 -18.20 5.04
C ASN A 243 -5.28 -19.61 5.45
N GLU A 244 -4.95 -20.50 4.51
CA GLU A 244 -4.43 -21.85 4.81
C GLU A 244 -3.14 -21.85 5.64
N THR A 245 -2.36 -20.77 5.56
CA THR A 245 -1.08 -20.62 6.29
C THR A 245 -0.99 -19.28 7.01
N ALA A 246 -2.14 -18.65 7.25
CA ALA A 246 -2.23 -17.33 7.87
C ALA A 246 -1.51 -17.31 9.23
N LYS A 247 -0.72 -16.26 9.40
CA LYS A 247 -0.03 -15.95 10.65
C LYS A 247 -0.06 -14.44 10.84
N PRO A 248 -0.06 -13.95 12.07
CA PRO A 248 0.07 -12.53 12.36
C PRO A 248 1.29 -11.95 11.64
N TYR A 249 1.10 -10.77 11.07
CA TYR A 249 2.21 -10.04 10.50
C TYR A 249 3.18 -9.63 11.62
N ARG A 250 4.48 -9.88 11.41
CA ARG A 250 5.51 -9.27 12.24
C ARG A 250 5.61 -7.80 11.89
N TRP A 251 4.91 -6.97 12.66
CA TRP A 251 4.85 -5.53 12.46
C TRP A 251 5.90 -4.84 13.33
N THR A 252 6.89 -4.20 12.70
CA THR A 252 8.06 -3.60 13.37
C THR A 252 7.89 -2.09 13.54
N TYR A 253 6.72 -1.64 14.00
CA TYR A 253 6.54 -0.23 14.34
C TYR A 253 6.76 -0.02 15.83
N GLU A 254 7.99 0.35 16.20
CA GLU A 254 8.37 0.63 17.59
C GLU A 254 7.88 2.00 18.09
N GLY A 255 7.04 2.71 17.33
CA GLY A 255 6.62 4.08 17.65
C GLY A 255 7.72 5.14 17.49
N ILE A 256 8.91 4.72 17.07
CA ILE A 256 10.08 5.58 16.86
C ILE A 256 10.25 5.77 15.35
N PRO A 257 10.41 7.01 14.85
CA PRO A 257 10.78 7.23 13.45
C PRO A 257 12.03 6.40 13.14
N LEU A 258 11.93 5.51 12.14
CA LEU A 258 13.12 4.86 11.57
C LEU A 258 14.11 5.98 11.27
N LYS A 259 15.27 5.96 11.96
CA LYS A 259 16.36 6.89 11.66
C LYS A 259 16.53 6.88 10.14
N ALA A 260 16.46 8.06 9.53
CA ALA A 260 16.73 8.22 8.12
C ALA A 260 18.09 7.54 7.86
N ALA A 261 18.06 6.48 7.06
CA ALA A 261 19.26 5.85 6.54
C ALA A 261 19.97 6.82 5.59
#